data_AF-A0A0A0DQS4-F1
#
_entry.id   AF-A0A0A0DQS4-F1
#
_cell.length_a   1.000
_cell.length_b   1.000
_cell.length_c   1.000
_cell.angle_alpha   90.00
_cell.angle_beta   90.00
_cell.angle_gamma   90.00
#
_symmetry.space_group_name_H-M   'P 1'
#
loop_
_entity.id
_entity.type
_entity.pdbx_description
1 polymer ?
#
loop_
_entity_poly.entity_id
_entity_poly.type
_entity_poly.pdbx_seq_one_letter_code
_entity_poly.pdbx_strand_id
1 'polypeptide(L)'
;MGVDKLFSVFVAAICVVMLIRLALGDARRARLDRAALMAWGRLRYQVLRIWHWRRKRRSAAQAKQAAQDVINRVRHRVEKEGNVLTPEAFKEKERRERRKPH
;
A
#
# COMPACT_ATOMS: atom_id res chain seq x y z
N MET A 1 19.37 3.63 -22.36
CA MET A 1 18.81 4.28 -23.57
C MET A 1 18.50 5.71 -23.21
N GLY A 2 19.10 6.68 -23.90
CA GLY A 2 19.07 8.11 -23.52
C GLY A 2 17.66 8.69 -23.47
N VAL A 3 17.48 9.68 -22.59
CA VAL A 3 16.22 10.38 -22.34
C VAL A 3 15.65 10.98 -23.63
N ASP A 4 16.52 11.38 -24.56
CA ASP A 4 16.18 11.93 -25.87
C ASP A 4 15.42 10.95 -26.77
N LYS A 5 15.78 9.66 -26.72
CA LYS A 5 15.06 8.62 -27.47
C LYS A 5 13.67 8.38 -26.90
N LEU A 6 13.51 8.47 -25.57
CA LEU A 6 12.19 8.40 -24.94
C LEU A 6 11.32 9.59 -25.35
N PHE A 7 11.87 10.81 -25.35
CA PHE A 7 11.16 12.01 -25.75
C PHE A 7 10.71 11.93 -27.21
N SER A 8 11.60 11.54 -28.13
CA SER A 8 11.26 11.38 -29.55
C SER A 8 10.15 10.36 -29.77
N VAL A 9 10.23 9.18 -29.12
CA VAL A 9 9.17 8.16 -29.20
C VAL A 9 7.86 8.66 -28.62
N PHE A 10 7.90 9.41 -27.51
CA PHE A 10 6.72 9.96 -26.88
C PHE A 10 6.03 11.01 -27.77
N VAL A 11 6.80 11.94 -28.35
CA VAL A 11 6.28 12.95 -29.29
C VAL A 11 5.70 12.28 -30.53
N ALA A 12 6.41 11.30 -31.11
CA ALA A 12 5.91 10.54 -32.26
C ALA A 12 4.58 9.84 -31.95
N ALA A 13 4.46 9.23 -30.76
CA ALA A 13 3.22 8.60 -30.32
C ALA A 13 2.06 9.60 -30.21
N ILE A 14 2.30 10.81 -29.66
CA ILE A 14 1.28 11.87 -29.57
C ILE A 14 0.84 12.32 -30.97
N CYS A 15 1.78 12.53 -31.90
CA CYS A 15 1.47 12.88 -33.28
C CYS A 15 0.58 11.83 -33.95
N VAL A 16 0.88 10.54 -33.78
CA VAL A 16 0.05 9.45 -34.31
C VAL A 16 -1.36 9.48 -33.71
N VAL A 17 -1.49 9.72 -32.40
CA VAL A 17 -2.80 9.86 -31.75
C VAL A 17 -3.59 11.04 -32.31
N MET A 18 -2.95 12.20 -32.55
CA MET A 18 -3.60 13.36 -33.18
C MET A 18 -4.02 13.07 -34.62
N LEU A 19 -3.19 12.38 -35.41
CA LEU A 19 -3.52 12.00 -36.78
C LEU A 19 -4.69 11.03 -36.84
N ILE A 20 -4.74 10.04 -35.95
CA ILE A 20 -5.88 9.16 -35.78
C ILE A 20 -7.12 9.99 -35.40
N ARG A 21 -7.01 10.91 -34.44
CA ARG A 21 -8.10 11.83 -34.04
C ARG A 21 -8.62 12.71 -35.17
N LEU A 22 -7.80 13.02 -36.17
CA LEU A 22 -8.13 13.86 -37.34
C LEU A 22 -8.71 13.02 -38.49
N ALA A 23 -8.13 11.86 -38.79
CA ALA A 23 -8.60 10.94 -39.83
C ALA A 23 -9.98 10.35 -39.50
N LEU A 24 -10.36 10.37 -38.23
CA LEU A 24 -11.66 9.96 -37.76
C LEU A 24 -12.64 11.12 -37.69
N GLY A 25 -13.31 11.37 -38.82
CA GLY A 25 -14.43 12.29 -38.93
C GLY A 25 -15.58 12.02 -37.93
N ASP A 26 -16.43 13.02 -37.73
CA ASP A 26 -17.35 13.17 -36.59
C ASP A 26 -18.21 11.93 -36.27
N ALA A 27 -18.71 11.21 -37.28
CA ALA A 27 -19.54 10.03 -37.07
C ALA A 27 -18.78 8.83 -36.45
N ARG A 28 -17.50 8.65 -36.79
CA ARG A 28 -16.65 7.59 -36.20
C ARG A 28 -16.04 8.05 -34.88
N ARG A 29 -15.90 9.36 -34.69
CA ARG A 29 -15.43 9.99 -33.46
C ARG A 29 -16.30 9.62 -32.27
N ALA A 30 -17.63 9.74 -32.38
CA ALA A 30 -18.55 9.39 -31.28
C ALA A 30 -18.44 7.93 -30.83
N ARG A 31 -18.24 6.99 -31.77
CA ARG A 31 -18.08 5.56 -31.46
C ARG A 31 -16.73 5.27 -30.79
N LEU A 32 -15.67 5.91 -31.28
CA LEU A 32 -14.34 5.70 -30.73
C LEU A 32 -14.07 6.49 -29.46
N ASP A 33 -14.73 7.61 -29.24
CA ASP A 33 -14.66 8.31 -27.95
C ASP A 33 -15.34 7.46 -26.86
N ARG A 34 -16.48 6.83 -27.17
CA ARG A 34 -17.10 5.84 -26.27
C ARG A 34 -16.18 4.64 -26.02
N ALA A 35 -15.54 4.10 -27.06
CA ALA A 35 -14.59 3.00 -26.92
C ALA A 35 -13.33 3.41 -26.13
N ALA A 36 -12.83 4.62 -26.35
CA ALA A 36 -11.68 5.18 -25.66
C ALA A 36 -11.99 5.46 -24.19
N LEU A 37 -13.17 5.98 -23.86
CA LEU A 37 -13.63 6.15 -22.48
C LEU A 37 -13.74 4.80 -21.76
N MET A 38 -14.29 3.78 -22.42
CA MET A 38 -14.35 2.42 -21.87
C MET A 38 -12.96 1.80 -21.68
N ALA A 39 -12.07 1.96 -22.67
CA ALA A 39 -10.70 1.49 -22.60
C ALA A 39 -9.90 2.23 -21.50
N TRP A 40 -10.10 3.54 -21.36
CA TRP A 40 -9.52 4.37 -20.33
C TRP A 40 -9.97 3.95 -18.93
N GLY A 41 -11.26 3.68 -18.75
CA GLY A 41 -11.80 3.14 -17.49
C GLY A 41 -11.12 1.82 -17.10
N ARG A 42 -10.99 0.88 -18.03
CA ARG A 42 -10.29 -0.40 -17.80
C ARG A 42 -8.81 -0.20 -17.52
N LEU A 43 -8.13 0.66 -18.28
CA LEU A 43 -6.71 0.96 -18.10
C LEU A 43 -6.46 1.59 -16.74
N ARG A 44 -7.27 2.58 -16.34
CA ARG A 44 -7.21 3.22 -15.03
C ARG A 44 -7.39 2.22 -13.90
N TYR A 45 -8.39 1.32 -14.01
CA TYR A 45 -8.60 0.28 -13.01
C TYR A 45 -7.39 -0.65 -12.89
N GLN A 46 -6.79 -1.07 -14.01
CA GLN A 46 -5.62 -1.94 -14.00
C GLN A 46 -4.38 -1.24 -13.42
N VAL A 47 -4.14 0.02 -13.78
CA VAL A 47 -3.05 0.84 -13.21
C VAL A 47 -3.23 1.01 -11.71
N LEU A 48 -4.43 1.38 -11.26
CA LEU A 48 -4.73 1.50 -9.83
C LEU A 48 -4.59 0.16 -9.12
N ARG A 49 -5.04 -0.96 -9.72
CA ARG A 49 -4.89 -2.30 -9.15
C ARG A 49 -3.42 -2.68 -8.95
N ILE A 50 -2.57 -2.43 -9.95
CA ILE A 50 -1.13 -2.68 -9.87
C ILE A 50 -0.48 -1.77 -8.82
N TRP A 51 -0.86 -0.48 -8.79
CA TRP A 51 -0.35 0.48 -7.82
C TRP A 51 -0.75 0.12 -6.39
N HIS A 52 -2.02 -0.19 -6.15
CA HIS A 52 -2.52 -0.66 -4.86
C HIS A 52 -1.92 -1.99 -4.46
N TRP A 53 -1.62 -2.89 -5.38
CA TRP A 53 -0.92 -4.13 -5.08
C TRP A 53 0.52 -3.88 -4.61
N ARG A 54 1.26 -3.00 -5.30
CA ARG A 54 2.57 -2.54 -4.85
C ARG A 54 2.49 -1.85 -3.48
N ARG A 55 1.48 -0.99 -3.27
CA ARG A 55 1.26 -0.30 -2.00
C ARG A 55 0.92 -1.28 -0.88
N LYS A 56 -0.01 -2.22 -1.10
CA LYS A 56 -0.36 -3.29 -0.15
C LYS A 56 0.85 -4.16 0.21
N ARG A 57 1.74 -4.47 -0.73
CA ARG A 57 2.99 -5.20 -0.43
C ARG A 57 3.93 -4.40 0.48
N ARG A 58 4.08 -3.09 0.24
CA ARG A 58 4.86 -2.20 1.12
C ARG A 58 4.20 -2.03 2.50
N SER A 59 2.89 -1.83 2.52
CA SER A 59 2.10 -1.72 3.75
C SER A 59 2.09 -3.02 4.56
N ALA A 60 2.08 -4.19 3.91
CA ALA A 60 2.17 -5.48 4.59
C ALA A 60 3.56 -5.70 5.21
N ALA A 61 4.64 -5.27 4.55
CA ALA A 61 5.98 -5.30 5.13
C ALA A 61 6.08 -4.37 6.36
N GLN A 62 5.55 -3.15 6.25
CA GLN A 62 5.50 -2.19 7.36
C GLN A 62 4.60 -2.67 8.51
N ALA A 63 3.45 -3.27 8.21
CA ALA A 63 2.54 -3.81 9.22
C ALA A 63 3.15 -5.00 9.97
N LYS A 64 3.90 -5.87 9.27
CA LYS A 64 4.67 -6.96 9.91
C LYS A 64 5.74 -6.42 10.85
N GLN A 65 6.47 -5.38 10.45
CA GLN A 65 7.47 -4.74 11.31
C GLN A 65 6.82 -4.13 12.55
N ALA A 66 5.74 -3.36 12.39
CA ALA A 66 5.01 -2.77 13.51
C ALA A 66 4.45 -3.82 14.48
N ALA A 67 3.91 -4.93 13.98
CA ALA A 67 3.46 -6.04 14.83
C ALA A 67 4.61 -6.72 15.57
N GLN A 68 5.75 -6.93 14.90
CA GLN A 68 6.93 -7.54 15.49
C GLN A 68 7.53 -6.66 16.60
N ASP A 69 7.52 -5.34 16.42
CA ASP A 69 7.98 -4.38 17.43
C ASP A 69 7.10 -4.40 18.68
N VAL A 70 5.78 -4.49 18.53
CA VAL A 70 4.86 -4.64 19.67
C VAL A 70 5.12 -5.95 20.41
N ILE A 71 5.26 -7.06 19.67
CA ILE A 71 5.56 -8.38 20.26
C ILE A 71 6.90 -8.35 21.00
N ASN A 72 7.95 -7.78 20.42
CA ASN A 72 9.26 -7.65 21.07
C ASN A 72 9.19 -6.77 22.31
N ARG A 73 8.46 -5.66 22.27
CA ARG A 73 8.29 -4.77 23.44
C ARG A 73 7.58 -5.47 24.60
N VAL A 74 6.57 -6.28 24.30
CA VAL A 74 5.88 -7.09 25.32
C VAL A 74 6.77 -8.24 25.78
N ARG A 75 7.48 -8.91 24.87
CA ARG A 75 8.41 -10.01 25.20
C ARG A 75 9.55 -9.57 26.11
N HIS A 76 10.08 -8.35 25.95
CA HIS A 76 11.09 -7.79 26.85
C HIS A 76 10.55 -7.35 28.21
N ARG A 77 9.24 -7.09 28.34
CA ARG A 77 8.60 -6.78 29.63
C ARG A 77 8.12 -8.01 30.39
N VAL A 78 8.08 -9.17 29.74
CA VAL A 78 7.64 -10.42 30.35
C VAL A 78 8.89 -11.25 30.60
N GLU A 79 9.54 -11.03 31.74
CA GLU A 79 10.53 -11.95 32.28
C GLU A 79 9.84 -13.29 32.51
N LYS A 80 10.18 -14.23 31.63
CA LYS A 80 9.63 -15.58 31.61
C LYS A 80 10.40 -16.43 32.61
N GLU A 81 10.19 -16.23 33.90
CA GLU A 81 10.45 -17.29 34.87
C GLU A 81 9.44 -18.42 34.64
N GLY A 82 9.90 -19.67 34.74
CA GLY A 82 9.26 -20.86 34.16
C GLY A 82 7.75 -20.98 34.36
N ASN A 83 7.07 -21.41 33.29
CA ASN A 83 5.65 -21.81 33.16
C ASN A 83 4.55 -20.91 33.77
N VAL A 84 4.86 -19.81 34.44
CA VAL A 84 3.86 -18.95 35.08
C VAL A 84 4.11 -17.51 34.64
N LEU A 85 3.24 -17.02 33.75
CA LEU A 85 3.18 -15.60 33.40
C LEU A 85 2.66 -14.84 34.62
N THR A 86 3.55 -14.28 35.44
CA THR A 86 3.17 -13.30 36.46
C THR A 86 3.44 -11.88 35.92
N PRO A 87 2.41 -11.16 35.42
CA PRO A 87 2.59 -9.77 35.05
C PRO A 87 2.91 -8.92 36.28
N GLU A 88 3.80 -7.93 36.12
CA GLU A 88 4.30 -7.07 37.23
C GLU A 88 3.20 -6.44 38.09
N ALA A 89 2.02 -6.20 37.50
CA ALA A 89 0.84 -5.67 38.19
C ALA A 89 0.38 -6.52 39.39
N PHE A 90 0.68 -7.83 39.40
CA PHE A 90 0.34 -8.70 40.53
C PHE A 90 1.35 -8.60 41.69
N LYS A 91 2.65 -8.40 41.41
CA LYS A 91 3.67 -8.21 42.45
C LYS A 91 3.46 -6.91 43.23
N GLU A 92 2.95 -5.87 42.57
CA GLU A 92 2.65 -4.59 43.23
C GLU A 92 1.46 -4.68 44.19
N LYS A 93 0.40 -5.43 43.84
CA LYS A 93 -0.74 -5.67 44.74
C LYS A 93 -0.33 -6.42 46.01
N GLU A 94 0.43 -7.49 45.86
CA GLU A 94 0.89 -8.31 47.00
C GLU A 94 1.79 -7.50 47.96
N ARG A 95 2.69 -6.67 47.41
CA ARG A 95 3.54 -5.80 48.22
C ARG A 95 2.75 -4.70 48.95
N ARG A 96 1.64 -4.23 48.37
CA ARG A 96 0.75 -3.23 48.99
C ARG A 96 -0.11 -3.83 50.10
N GLU A 97 -0.55 -5.07 49.93
CA GLU A 97 -1.34 -5.81 50.91
C GLU A 97 -0.50 -6.18 52.14
N ARG A 98 0.76 -6.58 51.95
CA ARG A 98 1.74 -6.80 53.05
C ARG A 98 2.11 -5.56 53.86
N ARG A 99 1.75 -4.35 53.40
CA ARG A 99 2.15 -3.07 54.00
C ARG A 99 1.05 -2.37 54.80
N LYS A 100 -0.13 -2.98 54.93
CA LYS A 100 -1.15 -2.50 55.86
C LYS A 100 -0.83 -3.02 57.27
N PRO A 101 -0.52 -2.15 58.25
CA PRO A 101 -0.55 -2.58 59.64
C PRO A 101 -2.01 -2.82 60.05
N HIS A 102 -2.22 -3.87 60.84
CA HIS A 102 -3.48 -4.17 61.52
C HIS A 102 -3.85 -3.07 62.51
#